data_AF-A0A1B3ZBY8-F1
#
_entry.id   AF-A0A1B3ZBY8-F1
#
_cell.length_a   1.000
_cell.length_b   1.000
_cell.length_c   1.000
_cell.angle_alpha   90.00
_cell.angle_beta   90.00
_cell.angle_gamma   90.00
#
_symmetry.space_group_name_H-M   'P 1'
#
loop_
_entity.id
_entity.type
_entity.pdbx_description
1 polymer ?
#
loop_
_entity_poly.entity_id
_entity_poly.type
_entity_poly.pdbx_seq_one_letter_code
_entity_poly.pdbx_strand_id
1 'polypeptide(L)'
;MLLRIGLLSSLTLAVIAGGAPAVASVDRSPKPGGVYRLKPGIYVQKGVTCESAPNAAIRQYDGRGISDAHSRACRVRVLARKGDRYSVSQSCVDAGAGPAPRVSERQTVTVQDALTFTIQTRGPGTTYRYCPAYMLPAGVRGAAK
;
A
#
# COMPACT_ATOMS: atom_id res chain seq x y z
N MET A 1 82.09 -23.08 -8.55
CA MET A 1 81.75 -24.48 -8.20
C MET A 1 80.26 -24.54 -7.88
N LEU A 2 79.46 -25.13 -8.79
CA LEU A 2 78.06 -25.63 -8.70
C LEU A 2 76.98 -24.70 -8.09
N LEU A 3 76.08 -24.10 -8.87
CA LEU A 3 74.87 -24.67 -9.53
C LEU A 3 73.92 -25.38 -8.57
N ARG A 4 72.75 -24.76 -8.24
CA ARG A 4 71.45 -25.44 -8.08
C ARG A 4 70.28 -24.50 -8.42
N ILE A 5 69.63 -24.85 -9.52
CA ILE A 5 68.32 -24.39 -9.98
C ILE A 5 67.26 -25.01 -9.07
N GLY A 6 66.31 -24.19 -8.59
CA GLY A 6 65.11 -24.66 -7.89
C GLY A 6 63.89 -23.97 -8.48
N LEU A 7 63.17 -24.69 -9.34
CA LEU A 7 61.83 -24.29 -9.80
C LEU A 7 60.89 -24.27 -8.60
N LEU A 8 60.19 -23.15 -8.40
CA LEU A 8 59.02 -23.08 -7.53
C LEU A 8 57.83 -22.60 -8.37
N SER A 9 57.12 -23.57 -8.93
CA SER A 9 55.75 -23.42 -9.41
C SER A 9 54.87 -22.99 -8.24
N SER A 10 54.09 -21.93 -8.39
CA SER A 10 53.09 -21.55 -7.39
C SER A 10 51.76 -21.20 -8.06
N LEU A 11 50.82 -22.11 -7.80
CA LEU A 11 49.37 -22.12 -8.01
C LEU A 11 48.71 -20.74 -7.99
N THR A 12 48.03 -20.38 -9.08
CA THR A 12 46.99 -19.35 -9.11
C THR A 12 45.67 -19.92 -8.61
N LEU A 13 45.21 -19.53 -7.41
CA LEU A 13 43.83 -19.76 -6.96
C LEU A 13 42.91 -18.72 -7.62
N ALA A 14 42.10 -19.15 -8.59
CA ALA A 14 40.96 -18.37 -9.07
C ALA A 14 39.76 -18.63 -8.14
N VAL A 15 39.51 -17.73 -7.19
CA VAL A 15 38.27 -17.73 -6.39
C VAL A 15 37.16 -17.13 -7.24
N ILE A 16 36.35 -17.98 -7.85
CA ILE A 16 35.13 -17.57 -8.54
C ILE A 16 34.07 -17.35 -7.46
N ALA A 17 33.89 -16.09 -7.04
CA ALA A 17 32.79 -15.73 -6.14
C ALA A 17 31.45 -15.94 -6.88
N GLY A 18 30.78 -17.05 -6.59
CA GLY A 18 29.44 -17.33 -7.07
C GLY A 18 28.45 -16.30 -6.50
N GLY A 19 28.11 -15.29 -7.30
CA GLY A 19 27.00 -14.40 -7.01
C GLY A 19 25.70 -15.19 -7.11
N ALA A 20 25.05 -15.47 -5.98
CA ALA A 20 23.70 -16.01 -5.99
C ALA A 20 22.76 -15.03 -6.71
N PRO A 21 21.86 -15.50 -7.59
CA PRO A 21 20.90 -14.62 -8.24
C PRO A 21 19.98 -14.04 -7.16
N ALA A 22 20.02 -12.71 -7.00
CA ALA A 22 19.05 -12.02 -6.18
C ALA A 22 17.67 -12.15 -6.84
N VAL A 23 16.83 -13.04 -6.30
CA VAL A 23 15.41 -13.10 -6.65
C VAL A 23 14.73 -11.85 -6.10
N ALA A 24 14.70 -10.78 -6.89
CA ALA A 24 13.90 -9.61 -6.58
C ALA A 24 12.42 -10.04 -6.53
N SER A 25 11.79 -9.91 -5.36
CA SER A 25 10.35 -10.14 -5.23
C SER A 25 9.62 -9.09 -6.07
N VAL A 26 9.08 -9.50 -7.22
CA VAL A 26 8.27 -8.63 -8.06
C VAL A 26 6.99 -8.30 -7.30
N ASP A 27 6.76 -7.02 -7.04
CA ASP A 27 5.50 -6.55 -6.45
C ASP A 27 4.34 -6.87 -7.41
N ARG A 28 3.56 -7.90 -7.06
CA ARG A 28 2.36 -8.33 -7.80
C ARG A 28 1.09 -7.60 -7.37
N SER A 29 1.18 -6.63 -6.46
CA SER A 29 0.00 -5.88 -6.06
C SER A 29 -0.57 -5.08 -7.24
N PRO A 30 -1.89 -4.81 -7.25
CA PRO A 30 -2.51 -4.09 -8.34
C PRO A 30 -1.85 -2.73 -8.59
N LYS A 31 -1.71 -2.35 -9.86
CA LYS A 31 -1.22 -1.03 -10.25
C LYS A 31 -2.23 0.06 -9.80
N PRO A 32 -1.76 1.31 -9.60
CA PRO A 32 -2.67 2.42 -9.33
C PRO A 32 -3.76 2.56 -10.38
N GLY A 33 -4.99 2.82 -9.95
CA GLY A 33 -6.16 2.83 -10.82
C GLY A 33 -7.47 3.14 -10.09
N GLY A 34 -8.59 2.73 -10.69
CA GLY A 34 -9.92 2.97 -10.13
C GLY A 34 -10.32 4.45 -10.09
N VAL A 35 -11.35 4.76 -9.30
CA VAL A 35 -11.96 6.10 -9.21
C VAL A 35 -10.94 7.19 -8.85
N TYR A 36 -9.98 6.89 -7.97
CA TYR A 36 -9.01 7.86 -7.46
C TYR A 36 -7.61 7.74 -8.07
N ARG A 37 -7.38 6.77 -8.98
CA ARG A 37 -6.04 6.44 -9.51
C ARG A 37 -5.01 6.13 -8.41
N LEU A 38 -5.48 5.62 -7.28
CA LEU A 38 -4.68 5.18 -6.14
C LEU A 38 -4.28 3.72 -6.31
N LYS A 39 -3.20 3.30 -5.65
CA LYS A 39 -2.83 1.89 -5.52
C LYS A 39 -3.86 1.16 -4.66
N PRO A 40 -4.50 0.08 -5.11
CA PRO A 40 -5.36 -0.72 -4.25
C PRO A 40 -4.59 -1.30 -3.06
N GLY A 41 -5.21 -1.30 -1.88
CA GLY A 41 -4.62 -1.82 -0.64
C GLY A 41 -4.94 -0.99 0.59
N ILE A 42 -4.09 -1.09 1.60
CA ILE A 42 -4.27 -0.48 2.92
C ILE A 42 -3.53 0.86 3.00
N TYR A 43 -4.20 1.83 3.59
CA TYR A 43 -3.69 3.16 3.85
C TYR A 43 -3.83 3.46 5.34
N VAL A 44 -2.82 4.08 5.92
CA VAL A 44 -2.79 4.45 7.34
C VAL A 44 -2.62 5.96 7.45
N GLN A 45 -3.32 6.55 8.41
CA GLN A 45 -3.20 7.96 8.74
C GLN A 45 -1.73 8.38 8.89
N LYS A 46 -1.35 9.51 8.29
CA LYS A 46 0.01 10.06 8.36
C LYS A 46 0.39 10.28 9.83
N GLY A 47 1.60 9.86 10.21
CA GLY A 47 2.10 9.91 11.59
C GLY A 47 1.88 8.62 12.39
N VAL A 48 1.03 7.70 11.93
CA VAL A 48 0.80 6.39 12.55
C VAL A 48 1.55 5.31 11.78
N THR A 49 2.29 4.41 12.44
CA THR A 49 3.06 3.33 11.78
C THR A 49 2.14 2.29 11.13
N CYS A 50 2.62 1.60 10.09
CA CYS A 50 1.82 0.56 9.41
C CYS A 50 1.60 -0.69 10.28
N GLU A 51 2.58 -1.02 11.13
CA GLU A 51 2.61 -2.25 11.93
C GLU A 51 1.62 -2.21 13.11
N SER A 52 1.46 -1.05 13.73
CA SER A 52 0.67 -0.87 14.96
C SER A 52 -0.44 0.18 14.81
N ALA A 53 -0.94 0.38 13.58
CA ALA A 53 -2.06 1.29 13.34
C ALA A 53 -3.33 0.81 14.06
N PRO A 54 -3.99 1.67 14.87
CA PRO A 54 -5.31 1.35 15.39
C PRO A 54 -6.33 1.33 14.26
N ASN A 55 -7.39 0.53 14.41
CA ASN A 55 -8.46 0.38 13.42
C ASN A 55 -9.01 1.71 12.87
N ALA A 56 -9.17 2.73 13.73
CA ALA A 56 -9.67 4.04 13.33
C ALA A 56 -8.77 4.79 12.32
N ALA A 57 -7.46 4.51 12.36
CA ALA A 57 -6.45 5.11 11.49
C ALA A 57 -6.29 4.37 10.14
N ILE A 58 -6.98 3.24 9.96
CA ILE A 58 -6.86 2.39 8.78
C ILE A 58 -7.96 2.73 7.78
N ARG A 59 -7.58 2.80 6.51
CA ARG A 59 -8.47 2.82 5.36
C ARG A 59 -8.06 1.76 4.36
N GLN A 60 -9.01 1.26 3.61
CA GLN A 60 -8.78 0.32 2.52
C GLN A 60 -9.34 0.90 1.23
N TYR A 61 -8.57 0.81 0.15
CA TYR A 61 -9.01 1.16 -1.19
C TYR A 61 -9.00 -0.05 -2.11
N ASP A 62 -10.13 -0.34 -2.75
CA ASP A 62 -10.31 -1.48 -3.65
C ASP A 62 -10.48 -1.08 -5.14
N GLY A 63 -10.28 0.20 -5.45
CA GLY A 63 -10.55 0.76 -6.78
C GLY A 63 -11.95 1.39 -6.93
N ARG A 64 -12.93 0.96 -6.13
CA ARG A 64 -14.35 1.38 -6.21
C ARG A 64 -14.73 2.37 -5.10
N GLY A 65 -14.11 2.25 -3.93
CA GLY A 65 -14.30 3.17 -2.81
C GLY A 65 -13.28 2.96 -1.69
N ILE A 66 -13.38 3.79 -0.66
CA ILE A 66 -12.50 3.75 0.51
C ILE A 66 -13.31 3.28 1.72
N SER A 67 -13.07 2.08 2.22
CA SER A 67 -13.62 1.58 3.49
C SER A 67 -12.75 1.94 4.68
N ASP A 68 -13.34 1.92 5.86
CA ASP A 68 -12.66 1.90 7.16
C ASP A 68 -12.80 0.52 7.83
N ALA A 69 -12.34 0.39 9.08
CA ALA A 69 -12.41 -0.87 9.81
C ALA A 69 -13.85 -1.34 10.13
N HIS A 70 -14.85 -0.47 10.02
CA HIS A 70 -16.25 -0.75 10.36
C HIS A 70 -17.15 -0.80 9.14
N SER A 71 -16.61 -0.67 7.94
CA SER A 71 -17.38 -0.63 6.70
C SER A 71 -16.78 -1.50 5.61
N ARG A 72 -17.59 -1.88 4.62
CA ARG A 72 -17.14 -2.68 3.48
C ARG A 72 -17.93 -2.39 2.21
N ALA A 73 -17.46 -2.95 1.10
CA ALA A 73 -18.10 -2.85 -0.21
C ALA A 73 -18.41 -1.40 -0.60
N CYS A 74 -17.53 -0.46 -0.27
CA CYS A 74 -17.73 0.95 -0.55
C CYS A 74 -17.76 1.23 -2.06
N ARG A 75 -18.68 2.09 -2.49
CA ARG A 75 -18.82 2.53 -3.89
C ARG A 75 -18.94 4.03 -3.95
N VAL A 76 -18.04 4.64 -4.72
CA VAL A 76 -17.97 6.08 -4.91
C VAL A 76 -18.79 6.50 -6.13
N ARG A 77 -19.58 7.55 -5.97
CA ARG A 77 -20.10 8.37 -7.05
C ARG A 77 -19.43 9.74 -7.00
N VAL A 78 -18.69 10.09 -8.05
CA VAL A 78 -18.08 11.40 -8.19
C VAL A 78 -19.16 12.42 -8.54
N LEU A 79 -19.30 13.45 -7.71
CA LEU A 79 -20.25 14.54 -7.91
C LEU A 79 -19.61 15.71 -8.67
N ALA A 80 -18.36 16.01 -8.35
CA ALA A 80 -17.55 16.99 -9.05
C ALA A 80 -16.05 16.65 -8.91
N ARG A 81 -15.24 17.07 -9.88
CA ARG A 81 -13.79 16.93 -9.84
C ARG A 81 -13.13 18.22 -10.35
N LYS A 82 -12.12 18.70 -9.60
CA LYS A 82 -11.24 19.79 -10.02
C LYS A 82 -9.80 19.36 -9.77
N GLY A 83 -9.07 19.03 -10.83
CA GLY A 83 -7.72 18.49 -10.72
C GLY A 83 -7.69 17.17 -9.93
N ASP A 84 -7.02 17.22 -8.78
CA ASP A 84 -6.82 16.13 -7.83
C ASP A 84 -7.87 16.09 -6.70
N ARG A 85 -8.77 17.08 -6.65
CA ARG A 85 -9.84 17.19 -5.65
C ARG A 85 -11.16 16.65 -6.18
N TYR A 86 -11.74 15.70 -5.45
CA TYR A 86 -12.97 14.98 -5.77
C TYR A 86 -14.03 15.26 -4.72
N SER A 87 -15.13 15.91 -5.11
CA SER A 87 -16.34 15.93 -4.29
C SER A 87 -17.16 14.69 -4.61
N VAL A 88 -17.40 13.84 -3.61
CA VAL A 88 -18.02 12.53 -3.83
C VAL A 88 -19.18 12.26 -2.88
N SER A 89 -20.06 11.34 -3.30
CA SER A 89 -20.94 10.60 -2.40
C SER A 89 -20.50 9.15 -2.41
N GLN A 90 -20.15 8.60 -1.25
CA GLN A 90 -19.73 7.22 -1.11
C GLN A 90 -20.81 6.44 -0.35
N SER A 91 -21.19 5.28 -0.88
CA SER A 91 -22.08 4.33 -0.20
C SER A 91 -21.31 3.09 0.24
N CYS A 92 -21.40 2.74 1.53
CA CYS A 92 -20.76 1.56 2.12
C CYS A 92 -21.78 0.71 2.86
N VAL A 93 -21.50 -0.58 3.03
CA VAL A 93 -22.20 -1.41 4.03
C VAL A 93 -21.62 -1.08 5.39
N ASP A 94 -22.47 -0.71 6.35
CA ASP A 94 -22.10 -0.19 7.68
C ASP A 94 -21.78 -1.29 8.70
N ALA A 95 -21.00 -2.27 8.27
CA ALA A 95 -20.40 -3.25 9.15
C ALA A 95 -19.16 -3.87 8.49
N GLY A 96 -18.14 -4.15 9.30
CA GLY A 96 -16.98 -4.93 8.86
C GLY A 96 -17.33 -6.38 8.51
N ALA A 97 -18.37 -6.95 9.14
CA ALA A 97 -18.84 -8.31 8.89
C ALA A 97 -20.35 -8.44 9.17
N GLY A 98 -20.98 -9.48 8.63
CA GLY A 98 -22.42 -9.74 8.81
C GLY A 98 -23.35 -8.84 7.99
N PRO A 99 -24.67 -9.02 8.14
CA PRO A 99 -25.69 -8.16 7.52
C PRO A 99 -25.68 -6.76 8.14
N ALA A 100 -25.74 -5.73 7.31
CA ALA A 100 -25.86 -4.33 7.73
C ALA A 100 -26.44 -3.48 6.59
N PRO A 101 -27.08 -2.34 6.91
CA PRO A 101 -27.60 -1.44 5.90
C PRO A 101 -26.46 -0.80 5.09
N ARG A 102 -26.81 -0.26 3.93
CA ARG A 102 -25.94 0.66 3.21
C ARG A 102 -26.17 2.09 3.68
N VAL A 103 -25.09 2.77 4.06
CA VAL A 103 -25.09 4.19 4.41
C VAL A 103 -24.36 4.97 3.34
N SER A 104 -24.77 6.22 3.11
CA SER A 104 -24.13 7.12 2.14
C SER A 104 -23.66 8.40 2.81
N GLU A 105 -22.43 8.79 2.53
CA GLU A 105 -21.82 10.00 3.07
C GLU A 105 -21.21 10.85 1.95
N ARG A 106 -21.31 12.18 2.09
CA ARG A 106 -20.60 13.13 1.22
C ARG A 106 -19.28 13.51 1.85
N GLN A 107 -18.23 13.51 1.04
CA GLN A 107 -16.88 13.86 1.46
C GLN A 107 -16.09 14.46 0.29
N THR A 108 -15.01 15.14 0.61
CA THR A 108 -13.99 15.54 -0.36
C THR A 108 -12.77 14.65 -0.21
N VAL A 109 -12.27 14.13 -1.32
CA VAL A 109 -11.02 13.38 -1.40
C VAL A 109 -10.04 14.18 -2.24
N THR A 110 -8.88 14.53 -1.69
CA THR A 110 -7.78 15.15 -2.45
C THR A 110 -6.67 14.12 -2.61
N VAL A 111 -6.29 13.80 -3.84
CA VAL A 111 -5.28 12.77 -4.15
C VAL A 111 -3.93 13.44 -4.40
N GLN A 112 -2.99 13.35 -3.46
CA GLN A 112 -1.67 13.98 -3.63
C GLN A 112 -0.83 13.21 -4.66
N ASP A 113 -0.85 11.88 -4.58
CA ASP A 113 -0.18 10.97 -5.49
C ASP A 113 -0.84 9.58 -5.43
N ALA A 114 -0.30 8.60 -6.15
CA ALA A 114 -0.86 7.24 -6.22
C ALA A 114 -0.87 6.49 -4.87
N LEU A 115 -0.17 6.98 -3.85
CA LEU A 115 0.04 6.38 -2.54
C LEU A 115 -0.40 7.28 -1.38
N THR A 116 -0.87 8.50 -1.65
CA THR A 116 -1.21 9.48 -0.62
C THR A 116 -2.47 10.24 -0.99
N PHE A 117 -3.42 10.30 -0.05
CA PHE A 117 -4.64 11.10 -0.21
C PHE A 117 -5.08 11.69 1.12
N THR A 118 -5.98 12.67 1.04
CA THR A 118 -6.63 13.29 2.19
C THR A 118 -8.15 13.17 2.06
N ILE A 119 -8.81 12.68 3.10
CA ILE A 119 -10.28 12.66 3.20
C ILE A 119 -10.72 13.81 4.10
N GLN A 120 -11.76 14.53 3.67
CA GLN A 120 -12.43 15.56 4.44
C GLN A 120 -13.94 15.35 4.37
N THR A 121 -14.54 14.89 5.47
CA THR A 121 -16.01 14.77 5.59
C THR A 121 -16.60 16.02 6.23
N ARG A 122 -16.17 16.35 7.46
CA ARG A 122 -16.52 17.56 8.21
C ARG A 122 -15.28 18.05 8.94
N GLY A 123 -15.05 19.36 8.98
CA GLY A 123 -13.88 19.94 9.63
C GLY A 123 -12.56 19.68 8.87
N PRO A 124 -11.42 19.55 9.57
CA PRO A 124 -10.12 19.36 8.94
C PRO A 124 -10.01 18.01 8.23
N GLY A 125 -9.19 17.95 7.18
CA GLY A 125 -8.93 16.72 6.46
C GLY A 125 -7.90 15.83 7.15
N THR A 126 -8.04 14.51 7.01
CA THR A 126 -7.06 13.52 7.48
C THR A 126 -6.31 12.95 6.29
N THR A 127 -4.98 13.04 6.31
CA THR A 127 -4.11 12.47 5.29
C THR A 127 -3.76 11.03 5.61
N TYR A 128 -3.83 10.16 4.60
CA TYR A 128 -3.50 8.74 4.66
C TYR A 128 -2.42 8.41 3.63
N ARG A 129 -1.56 7.45 3.96
CA ARG A 129 -0.49 6.95 3.08
C ARG A 129 -0.56 5.43 2.95
N TYR A 130 -0.16 4.93 1.79
CA TYR A 130 -0.15 3.51 1.50
C TYR A 130 0.80 2.75 2.44
N CYS A 131 0.35 1.61 2.93
CA CYS A 131 1.14 0.66 3.70
C CYS A 131 1.33 -0.63 2.89
N PRO A 132 2.57 -0.96 2.49
CA PRO A 132 2.86 -2.22 1.83
C PRO A 132 2.46 -3.43 2.67
N ALA A 133 1.99 -4.50 2.03
CA ALA A 133 1.48 -5.69 2.72
C ALA A 133 2.47 -6.31 3.72
N TYR A 134 3.77 -6.24 3.45
CA TYR A 134 4.80 -6.77 4.36
C TYR A 134 4.97 -5.96 5.65
N MET A 135 4.55 -4.69 5.67
CA MET A 135 4.59 -3.84 6.86
C MET A 135 3.32 -3.93 7.72
N LEU A 136 2.28 -4.63 7.23
CA LEU A 136 1.01 -4.77 7.92
C LEU A 136 1.07 -5.93 8.93
N PRO A 137 0.36 -5.84 10.06
CA PRO A 137 0.16 -6.98 10.95
C PRO A 137 -0.63 -8.08 10.24
N ALA A 138 -0.43 -9.34 10.63
CA ALA A 138 -0.97 -10.51 9.93
C ALA A 138 -2.50 -10.44 9.71
N GLY A 139 -3.25 -9.95 10.70
CA GLY A 139 -4.70 -9.83 10.65
C GLY A 139 -5.23 -8.81 9.62
N VAL A 140 -4.40 -7.87 9.17
CA VAL A 140 -4.80 -6.81 8.21
C VAL A 140 -4.39 -7.16 6.77
N ARG A 141 -3.39 -8.04 6.59
CA ARG A 141 -2.91 -8.46 5.25
C ARG A 141 -4.00 -9.09 4.38
N GLY A 142 -4.95 -9.80 4.99
CA GLY A 142 -6.05 -10.47 4.30
C GLY A 142 -7.08 -9.54 3.70
N ALA A 143 -7.16 -8.29 4.17
CA ALA A 143 -8.07 -7.29 3.61
C ALA A 143 -7.61 -6.83 2.22
N ALA A 144 -6.30 -6.80 1.93
CA ALA A 144 -5.73 -6.22 0.70
C ALA A 144 -5.85 -7.09 -0.58
N LYS A 145 -6.64 -8.18 -0.56
CA LYS A 145 -6.81 -9.11 -1.69
C LYS A 145 -7.96 -8.73 -2.61
#